data_AF-A0A4Q3N473-F1
#
_entry.id   AF-A0A4Q3N473-F1
#
_cell.length_a   1.000
_cell.length_b   1.000
_cell.length_c   1.000
_cell.angle_alpha   90.00
_cell.angle_beta   90.00
_cell.angle_gamma   90.00
#
_symmetry.space_group_name_H-M   'P 1'
#
loop_
_entity.id
_entity.type
_entity.pdbx_description
1 polymer ?
#
loop_
_entity_poly.entity_id
_entity_poly.type
_entity_poly.pdbx_seq_one_letter_code
_entity_poly.pdbx_strand_id
1 'polypeptide(L)' 'HAWLLQLRAERARGLIGQGAPLVQAAAASGFADQSHMTRVFARQFGFTPGAWRRAVAAGR' A
#
# COMPACT_ATOMS: atom_id res chain seq x y z
N HIS A 1 -4.84 -15.08 -10.11
CA HIS A 1 -4.18 -14.55 -8.90
C HIS A 1 -3.83 -13.05 -8.97
N ALA A 2 -3.52 -12.50 -10.14
CA ALA A 2 -3.15 -11.07 -10.28
C ALA A 2 -4.26 -10.08 -9.86
N TRP A 3 -5.52 -10.37 -10.21
CA TRP A 3 -6.69 -9.54 -9.83
C TRP A 3 -6.81 -9.30 -8.32
N LEU A 4 -6.65 -10.36 -7.51
CA LEU A 4 -6.72 -10.24 -6.06
C LEU A 4 -5.57 -9.37 -5.51
N LEU A 5 -4.35 -9.52 -6.04
CA LEU A 5 -3.22 -8.69 -5.63
C LEU A 5 -3.43 -7.21 -5.99
N GLN A 6 -4.04 -6.93 -7.15
CA GLN A 6 -4.43 -5.57 -7.53
C GLN A 6 -5.44 -4.98 -6.54
N LEU A 7 -6.50 -5.71 -6.20
CA LEU A 7 -7.50 -5.24 -5.24
C LEU A 7 -6.89 -4.98 -3.84
N ARG A 8 -5.99 -5.85 -3.38
CA ARG A 8 -5.25 -5.66 -2.12
C ARG A 8 -4.34 -4.43 -2.18
N ALA A 9 -3.66 -4.20 -3.30
CA ALA A 9 -2.79 -3.05 -3.50
C ALA A 9 -3.57 -1.72 -3.49
N GLU A 10 -4.74 -1.68 -4.14
CA GLU A 10 -5.64 -0.51 -4.10
C GLU A 10 -6.14 -0.22 -2.69
N ARG A 11 -6.57 -1.25 -1.95
CA ARG A 11 -6.98 -1.09 -0.55
C ARG A 11 -5.84 -0.55 0.32
N ALA A 12 -4.63 -1.07 0.16
CA ALA A 12 -3.45 -0.57 0.87
C ALA A 12 -3.16 0.89 0.54
N ARG A 13 -3.27 1.30 -0.74
CA ARG A 13 -3.08 2.68 -1.18
C ARG A 13 -4.05 3.64 -0.50
N GLY A 14 -5.33 3.26 -0.40
CA GLY A 14 -6.36 4.02 0.31
C GLY A 14 -6.04 4.21 1.79
N LEU A 15 -5.73 3.13 2.50
CA LEU A 15 -5.38 3.17 3.93
C LEU A 15 -4.13 4.02 4.20
N ILE A 16 -3.10 3.89 3.38
CA ILE A 16 -1.87 4.69 3.50
C ILE A 16 -2.18 6.17 3.25
N GLY A 17 -3.03 6.49 2.28
CA GLY A 17 -3.46 7.87 2.02
C GLY A 17 -4.20 8.49 3.22
N GLN A 18 -4.97 7.68 3.95
CA GLN A 18 -5.64 8.07 5.19
C GLN A 18 -4.68 8.16 6.40
N GLY A 19 -3.39 7.86 6.22
CA GLY A 19 -2.38 7.97 7.28
C GLY A 19 -2.11 6.68 8.05
N ALA A 20 -2.66 5.53 7.64
CA ALA A 20 -2.39 4.27 8.30
C ALA A 20 -0.88 3.91 8.26
N PRO A 21 -0.32 3.35 9.36
CA PRO A 21 1.02 2.77 9.34
C PRO A 21 1.14 1.66 8.29
N LEU A 22 2.29 1.53 7.64
CA LEU A 22 2.48 0.56 6.54
C LEU A 22 2.22 -0.90 6.97
N VAL A 23 2.63 -1.26 8.18
CA VAL A 23 2.39 -2.59 8.75
C VAL A 23 0.90 -2.87 8.95
N GLN A 24 0.13 -1.87 9.41
CA GLN A 24 -1.32 -2.00 9.57
C GLN A 24 -2.03 -2.04 8.22
N ALA A 25 -1.61 -1.20 7.26
CA ALA A 25 -2.14 -1.22 5.91
C ALA A 25 -1.93 -2.58 5.22
N ALA A 26 -0.78 -3.23 5.46
CA ALA A 26 -0.51 -4.57 4.92
C ALA A 26 -1.47 -5.61 5.50
N ALA A 27 -1.59 -5.68 6.83
CA ALA A 27 -2.47 -6.63 7.51
C ALA A 27 -3.94 -6.39 7.13
N ALA A 28 -4.41 -5.14 7.19
CA ALA A 28 -5.79 -4.78 6.87
C ALA A 28 -6.16 -4.98 5.39
N SER A 29 -5.16 -5.01 4.50
CA SER A 29 -5.35 -5.28 3.07
C SER A 29 -5.16 -6.75 2.70
N GLY A 30 -4.88 -7.62 3.68
CA GLY A 30 -4.75 -9.07 3.45
C GLY A 30 -3.41 -9.51 2.85
N PHE A 31 -2.34 -8.73 3.03
CA PHE A 31 -0.98 -9.20 2.75
C PHE A 31 -0.42 -9.99 3.94
N ALA A 32 0.45 -10.96 3.65
CA ALA A 32 1.12 -11.76 4.67
C ALA A 32 2.00 -10.90 5.60
N ASP A 33 2.67 -9.89 5.03
CA ASP A 33 3.53 -8.95 5.74
C ASP A 33 3.70 -7.66 4.92
N GLN A 34 4.34 -6.67 5.54
CA GLN A 34 4.62 -5.37 4.92
C GLN A 34 5.57 -5.47 3.71
N SER A 35 6.53 -6.39 3.71
CA SER A 35 7.50 -6.55 2.63
C SER A 35 6.83 -7.12 1.37
N HIS A 36 5.92 -8.08 1.52
CA HIS A 36 5.08 -8.59 0.43
C HIS A 36 4.19 -7.49 -0.14
N MET A 37 3.49 -6.73 0.72
CA MET A 37 2.72 -5.57 0.27
C MET A 37 3.60 -4.60 -0.51
N THR A 38 4.79 -4.28 -0.01
CA THR A 38 5.70 -3.29 -0.63
C THR A 38 6.12 -3.71 -2.05
N ARG A 39 6.47 -4.99 -2.25
CA ARG A 39 6.83 -5.51 -3.59
C ARG A 39 5.66 -5.42 -4.57
N VAL A 40 4.47 -5.84 -4.13
CA VAL A 40 3.25 -5.81 -4.98
C VAL A 40 2.84 -4.38 -5.29
N PHE A 41 2.86 -3.50 -4.29
CA PHE A 41 2.51 -2.09 -4.43
C PHE A 41 3.43 -1.39 -5.43
N ALA A 42 4.75 -1.56 -5.31
CA ALA A 42 5.72 -0.97 -6.23
C ALA A 42 5.53 -1.49 -7.67
N ARG A 43 5.28 -2.79 -7.82
CA ARG A 43 4.97 -3.39 -9.12
C ARG A 43 3.68 -2.83 -9.74
N GLN A 44 2.66 -2.57 -8.93
CA GLN A 44 1.35 -2.11 -9.39
C GLN A 44 1.33 -0.62 -9.72
N PHE A 45 2.01 0.21 -8.94
CA PHE A 45 1.87 1.68 -9.01
C PHE A 45 3.14 2.41 -9.48
N GLY A 46 4.28 1.73 -9.59
CA GLY A 46 5.54 2.34 -10.02
C GLY A 46 6.26 3.14 -8.94
N PHE A 47 5.76 3.18 -7.70
CA PHE A 47 6.40 3.84 -6.56
C PHE A 47 6.16 3.07 -5.26
N THR A 48 6.97 3.35 -4.23
CA THR A 48 6.86 2.66 -2.94
C THR A 48 5.71 3.23 -2.09
N PRO A 49 5.11 2.41 -1.21
CA PRO A 49 4.09 2.89 -0.27
C PRO A 49 4.62 3.99 0.67
N GLY A 50 5.93 3.99 0.98
CA GLY A 50 6.56 5.05 1.76
C GLY A 50 6.64 6.39 1.01
N ALA A 51 6.91 6.37 -0.30
CA ALA A 51 6.87 7.56 -1.14
C ALA A 51 5.43 8.11 -1.24
N TRP A 52 4.44 7.24 -1.45
CA TRP A 52 3.02 7.61 -1.44
C TRP A 52 2.61 8.28 -0.13
N ARG A 53 2.97 7.67 1.02
CA ARG A 53 2.67 8.22 2.34
C ARG A 53 3.22 9.64 2.52
N ARG A 54 4.46 9.90 2.08
CA ARG A 54 5.06 11.24 2.14
C ARG A 54 4.35 12.23 1.23
N ALA A 55 4.05 11.83 -0.01
CA ALA A 55 3.37 12.70 -0.98
C ALA A 55 1.98 13.12 -0.48
N VAL A 56 1.20 12.19 0.07
CA VAL A 56 -0.13 12.51 0.62
C VAL A 56 -0.05 13.32 1.91
N ALA A 57 0.97 13.09 2.75
CA ALA A 57 1.17 13.89 3.96
C ALA A 57 1.59 15.33 3.66
N ALA A 58 2.34 15.57 2.57
CA ALA A 58 2.78 16.90 2.17
C ALA A 58 1.69 17.74 1.47
N GLY A 59 0.62 17.10 0.97
CA GLY A 59 -0.52 17.76 0.33
C GLY A 59 -1.71 18.03 1.25
N ARG A 60 -1.59 17.77 2.55
CA ARG A 60 -2.55 18.17 3.59
C ARG A 60 -2.01 19.40 4.31
#